data_AF-A0A834IKI0-F1
#
_entry.id   AF-A0A834IKI0-F1
#
_cell.length_a   1.000
_cell.length_b   1.000
_cell.length_c   1.000
_cell.angle_alpha   90.00
_cell.angle_beta   90.00
_cell.angle_gamma   90.00
#
_symmetry.space_group_name_H-M   'P 1'
#
loop_
_entity.id
_entity.type
_entity.pdbx_description
1 polymer ?
#
loop_
_entity_poly.entity_id
_entity_poly.type
_entity_poly.pdbx_seq_one_letter_code
_entity_poly.pdbx_strand_id
1 'polypeptide(L)'
;MNKPQIAEAQFKLRLPTTLKLKIENEAQGLKRSMNAEIVARLENSFNIKKLDNNSVLSPYRLLDRKKELSNRLIKAIEYFNSLQAKEIKYTHIAEQLGYETAEPILDWIQGKHEPSFPQLRKIAEYLKVNPSWLLHGDGEIGS
;
A
#
# COMPACT_ATOMS: atom_id res chain seq x y z
N MET A 1 -38.02 -9.40 17.06
CA MET A 1 -37.21 -8.28 16.54
C MET A 1 -37.38 -8.23 15.03
N ASN A 2 -38.00 -7.18 14.49
CA ASN A 2 -38.15 -6.97 13.05
C ASN A 2 -36.83 -6.44 12.47
N LYS A 3 -36.30 -7.10 11.44
CA LYS A 3 -35.18 -6.57 10.66
C LYS A 3 -35.63 -5.25 10.00
N PRO A 4 -34.83 -4.17 10.03
CA PRO A 4 -35.15 -2.96 9.31
C PRO A 4 -35.22 -3.29 7.81
N GLN A 5 -36.37 -3.03 7.22
CA GLN A 5 -36.57 -3.09 5.78
C GLN A 5 -35.79 -1.92 5.19
N ILE A 6 -34.63 -2.18 4.57
CA ILE A 6 -33.85 -1.15 3.90
C ILE A 6 -34.72 -0.67 2.74
N ALA A 7 -35.29 0.53 2.84
CA ALA A 7 -36.00 1.13 1.74
C ALA A 7 -35.02 1.33 0.58
N GLU A 8 -35.26 0.68 -0.56
CA GLU A 8 -34.48 0.91 -1.77
C GLU A 8 -34.76 2.33 -2.26
N ALA A 9 -33.80 3.23 -2.06
CA ALA A 9 -33.89 4.58 -2.61
C ALA A 9 -33.85 4.52 -4.15
N GLN A 10 -34.97 4.82 -4.79
CA GLN A 10 -35.06 4.86 -6.26
C GLN A 10 -34.62 6.23 -6.78
N PHE A 11 -33.47 6.28 -7.44
CA PHE A 11 -32.97 7.49 -8.09
C PHE A 11 -33.37 7.53 -9.56
N LYS A 12 -34.00 8.64 -9.99
CA LYS A 12 -34.24 8.91 -11.41
C LYS A 12 -32.96 9.46 -12.04
N LEU A 13 -32.16 8.59 -12.63
CA LEU A 13 -30.90 8.95 -13.27
C LEU A 13 -31.13 9.40 -14.72
N ARG A 14 -30.59 10.56 -15.10
CA ARG A 14 -30.52 11.00 -16.50
C ARG A 14 -29.17 10.57 -17.07
N LEU A 15 -29.21 9.71 -18.10
CA LEU A 15 -28.02 9.18 -18.76
C LEU A 15 -28.06 9.51 -20.26
N PRO A 16 -26.91 9.77 -20.89
CA PRO A 16 -26.83 9.76 -22.36
C PRO A 16 -27.31 8.42 -22.92
N THR A 17 -28.06 8.45 -24.02
CA THR A 17 -28.63 7.24 -24.66
C THR A 17 -27.55 6.21 -24.99
N THR A 18 -26.38 6.67 -25.43
CA THR A 18 -25.23 5.82 -25.74
C THR A 18 -24.73 5.05 -24.52
N LEU A 19 -24.71 5.68 -23.35
CA LEU A 19 -24.30 5.05 -22.10
C LEU A 19 -25.36 4.07 -21.59
N LYS A 20 -26.64 4.45 -21.71
CA LYS A 20 -27.76 3.58 -21.37
C LYS A 20 -27.69 2.25 -22.13
N LEU A 21 -27.52 2.32 -23.45
CA LEU A 21 -27.44 1.13 -24.33
C LEU A 21 -26.25 0.23 -23.98
N LYS A 22 -25.08 0.80 -23.65
CA LYS A 22 -23.92 0.02 -23.20
C LYS A 22 -24.23 -0.77 -21.93
N ILE A 23 -24.84 -0.12 -20.94
CA ILE A 23 -25.22 -0.77 -19.68
C ILE A 23 -26.25 -1.87 -19.93
N GLU A 24 -27.24 -1.64 -20.80
CA GLU A 24 -28.24 -2.66 -21.18
C GLU A 24 -27.58 -3.90 -21.82
N ASN A 25 -26.65 -3.70 -22.76
CA ASN A 25 -25.94 -4.78 -23.44
C ASN A 25 -25.07 -5.60 -22.46
N GLU A 26 -24.34 -4.92 -21.57
CA GLU A 26 -23.51 -5.61 -20.57
C GLU A 26 -24.36 -6.37 -19.55
N ALA A 27 -25.49 -5.80 -19.12
CA ALA A 27 -26.43 -6.47 -18.23
C ALA A 27 -27.01 -7.74 -18.86
N GLN A 28 -27.37 -7.69 -20.16
CA GLN A 28 -27.85 -8.84 -20.92
C GLN A 28 -26.77 -9.94 -21.02
N GLY A 29 -25.53 -9.56 -21.34
CA GLY A 29 -24.40 -10.50 -21.42
C GLY A 29 -24.14 -11.22 -20.09
N LEU A 30 -24.33 -10.51 -18.97
CA LEU A 30 -24.16 -11.04 -17.61
C LEU A 30 -25.45 -11.65 -17.02
N LYS A 31 -26.52 -11.75 -17.80
CA LYS A 31 -27.84 -12.28 -17.39
C LYS A 31 -28.40 -11.62 -16.12
N ARG A 32 -28.19 -10.31 -15.95
CA ARG A 32 -28.71 -9.54 -14.82
C ARG A 32 -29.61 -8.38 -15.26
N SER A 33 -30.42 -7.87 -14.35
CA SER A 33 -31.23 -6.68 -14.62
C SER A 33 -30.33 -5.45 -14.79
N MET A 34 -30.80 -4.47 -15.55
CA MET A 34 -30.07 -3.21 -15.75
C MET A 34 -29.80 -2.49 -14.41
N ASN A 35 -30.75 -2.53 -13.48
CA ASN A 35 -30.56 -1.96 -12.15
C ASN A 35 -29.47 -2.70 -11.36
N ALA A 36 -29.44 -4.04 -11.42
CA ALA A 36 -28.40 -4.83 -10.76
C ALA A 36 -27.00 -4.56 -11.35
N GLU A 37 -26.92 -4.33 -12.66
CA GLU A 37 -25.70 -3.89 -13.34
C GLU A 37 -25.21 -2.53 -12.84
N ILE A 38 -26.12 -1.54 -12.77
CA ILE A 38 -25.80 -0.18 -12.29
C ILE A 38 -25.33 -0.23 -10.85
N VAL A 39 -26.06 -0.92 -9.96
CA VAL A 39 -25.70 -1.06 -8.55
C VAL A 39 -24.32 -1.70 -8.41
N ALA A 40 -24.09 -2.83 -9.08
CA ALA A 40 -22.80 -3.50 -9.02
C ALA A 40 -21.64 -2.62 -9.51
N ARG A 41 -21.84 -1.83 -10.58
CA ARG A 41 -20.82 -0.88 -11.04
C ARG A 41 -20.57 0.23 -10.04
N LEU A 42 -21.62 0.75 -9.41
CA LEU A 42 -21.50 1.78 -8.38
C LEU A 42 -20.76 1.22 -7.15
N GLU A 43 -21.15 0.05 -6.65
CA GLU A 43 -20.46 -0.64 -5.55
C GLU A 43 -18.98 -0.90 -5.89
N ASN A 44 -18.72 -1.39 -7.10
CA ASN A 44 -17.35 -1.59 -7.60
C ASN A 44 -16.57 -0.26 -7.71
N SER A 45 -17.24 0.84 -8.06
CA SER A 45 -16.62 2.17 -8.13
C SER A 45 -16.19 2.68 -6.75
N PHE A 46 -16.89 2.32 -5.68
CA PHE A 46 -16.48 2.63 -4.31
C PHE A 46 -15.41 1.65 -3.79
N ASN A 47 -15.39 0.42 -4.31
CA ASN A 47 -14.38 -0.60 -4.04
C ASN A 47 -13.10 -0.47 -4.87
N ILE A 48 -12.89 0.63 -5.62
CA ILE A 48 -11.65 0.89 -6.38
C ILE A 48 -10.40 0.90 -5.47
N LYS A 49 -10.55 1.18 -4.16
CA LYS A 49 -9.44 1.06 -3.19
C LYS A 49 -9.02 -0.39 -2.90
N LYS A 50 -9.79 -1.39 -3.35
CA LYS A 50 -9.57 -2.82 -3.09
C LYS A 50 -9.31 -3.65 -4.35
N LEU A 51 -9.30 -3.05 -5.54
CA LEU A 51 -9.05 -3.77 -6.78
C LEU A 51 -7.58 -3.64 -7.17
N ASP A 52 -6.83 -4.68 -6.83
CA ASP A 52 -5.63 -5.20 -7.50
C ASP A 52 -4.99 -4.27 -8.54
N ASN A 53 -3.87 -3.65 -8.16
CA ASN A 53 -2.54 -3.79 -8.73
C ASN A 53 -2.32 -3.78 -10.29
N ASN A 54 -3.29 -3.94 -11.19
CA ASN A 54 -3.04 -4.14 -12.63
C ASN A 54 -3.67 -3.08 -13.55
N SER A 55 -3.89 -1.84 -13.10
CA SER A 55 -4.40 -0.75 -13.95
C SER A 55 -3.33 0.31 -14.26
N VAL A 56 -2.49 0.08 -15.28
CA VAL A 56 -1.80 1.07 -16.15
C VAL A 56 -0.93 2.19 -15.48
N LEU A 57 -0.88 2.31 -14.15
CA LEU A 57 -0.03 3.21 -13.36
C LEU A 57 1.07 2.42 -12.63
N SER A 58 1.38 1.21 -13.12
CA SER A 58 2.21 0.20 -12.45
C SER A 58 3.57 0.69 -11.87
N PRO A 59 4.29 1.67 -12.44
CA PRO A 59 5.54 2.18 -11.82
C PRO A 59 5.29 3.12 -10.63
N TYR A 60 4.12 3.76 -10.58
CA TYR A 60 3.74 4.76 -9.58
C TYR A 60 2.55 4.29 -8.74
N ARG A 61 2.36 2.97 -8.59
CA ARG A 61 1.39 2.47 -7.60
C ARG A 61 1.62 3.28 -6.34
N LEU A 62 0.56 3.93 -5.88
CA LEU A 62 0.48 4.63 -4.60
C LEU A 62 0.60 3.60 -3.47
N LEU A 63 1.68 2.81 -3.48
CA LEU A 63 2.18 2.12 -2.32
C LEU A 63 2.29 3.21 -1.27
N ASP A 64 1.70 2.95 -0.11
CA ASP A 64 2.01 3.75 1.05
C ASP A 64 3.52 3.62 1.27
N ARG A 65 4.27 4.59 0.75
CA ARG A 65 5.73 4.55 0.68
C ARG A 65 6.32 4.36 2.07
N LYS A 66 5.68 4.93 3.09
CA LYS A 66 6.08 4.74 4.48
C LYS A 66 5.94 3.29 4.90
N LYS A 67 4.84 2.64 4.52
CA LYS A 67 4.62 1.22 4.84
C LYS A 67 5.56 0.28 4.07
N GLU A 68 5.77 0.56 2.80
CA GLU A 68 6.69 -0.20 1.95
C GLU A 68 8.13 -0.09 2.47
N LEU A 69 8.59 1.13 2.77
CA LEU A 69 9.91 1.39 3.32
C LEU A 69 10.08 0.82 4.73
N SER A 70 9.05 0.88 5.56
CA SER A 70 8.99 0.21 6.87
C SER A 70 9.27 -1.29 6.73
N ASN A 71 8.61 -1.96 5.76
CA ASN A 71 8.83 -3.39 5.52
C ASN A 71 10.28 -3.68 5.07
N ARG A 72 10.86 -2.83 4.21
CA ARG A 72 12.27 -2.97 3.80
C ARG A 72 13.24 -2.73 4.94
N LEU A 73 12.99 -1.76 5.82
CA LEU A 73 13.79 -1.52 7.02
C LEU A 73 13.77 -2.72 7.96
N ILE A 74 12.59 -3.31 8.22
CA ILE A 74 12.47 -4.52 9.03
C ILE A 74 13.30 -5.66 8.44
N LYS A 75 13.14 -5.91 7.13
CA LYS A 75 13.92 -6.94 6.42
C LYS A 75 15.43 -6.69 6.46
N ALA A 76 15.88 -5.44 6.36
CA ALA A 76 17.28 -5.07 6.49
C ALA A 76 17.85 -5.45 7.86
N ILE A 77 17.08 -5.18 8.92
CA ILE A 77 17.46 -5.50 10.31
C ILE A 77 17.48 -7.02 10.51
N GLU A 78 16.44 -7.73 10.05
CA GLU A 78 16.36 -9.20 10.12
C GLU A 78 17.53 -9.86 9.38
N TYR A 79 17.82 -9.39 8.16
CA TYR A 79 18.94 -9.86 7.36
C TYR A 79 20.27 -9.63 8.07
N PHE A 80 20.53 -8.42 8.55
CA PHE A 80 21.74 -8.13 9.31
C PHE A 80 21.85 -9.01 10.55
N ASN A 81 20.78 -9.17 11.33
CA ASN A 81 20.75 -10.01 12.52
C ASN A 81 21.01 -11.49 12.21
N SER A 82 20.55 -11.99 11.05
CA SER A 82 20.84 -13.37 10.62
C SER A 82 22.33 -13.63 10.38
N LEU A 83 23.13 -12.58 10.16
CA LEU A 83 24.56 -12.65 9.94
C LEU A 83 25.38 -12.37 11.22
N GLN A 84 24.75 -11.91 12.30
CA GLN A 84 25.43 -11.55 13.54
C GLN A 84 25.24 -12.61 14.64
N ALA A 85 26.23 -12.72 15.52
CA ALA A 85 26.12 -13.54 16.73
C ALA A 85 25.19 -12.92 17.79
N LYS A 86 25.03 -11.58 17.77
CA LYS A 86 24.17 -10.84 18.69
C LYS A 86 23.18 -9.99 17.90
N GLU A 87 21.91 -10.20 18.19
CA GLU A 87 20.82 -9.44 17.57
C GLU A 87 20.87 -7.96 17.98
N ILE A 88 20.81 -7.08 17.00
CA ILE A 88 20.60 -5.65 17.20
C ILE A 88 19.11 -5.31 17.10
N LYS A 89 18.72 -4.32 17.91
CA LYS A 89 17.38 -3.71 17.89
C LYS A 89 17.46 -2.31 17.31
N TYR A 90 16.31 -1.74 16.96
CA TYR A 90 16.19 -0.37 16.47
C TYR A 90 16.84 0.69 17.37
N THR A 91 16.90 0.45 18.69
CA THR A 91 17.60 1.32 19.65
C THR A 91 19.11 1.39 19.39
N HIS A 92 19.75 0.29 19.01
CA HIS A 92 21.18 0.26 18.68
C HIS A 92 21.46 1.01 17.37
N ILE A 93 20.53 0.95 16.41
CA ILE A 93 20.60 1.74 15.17
C ILE A 93 20.50 3.23 15.52
N ALA A 94 19.57 3.60 16.40
CA ALA A 94 19.41 4.98 16.84
C ALA A 94 20.69 5.53 17.48
N GLU A 95 21.24 4.78 18.45
CA GLU A 95 22.47 5.13 19.15
C GLU A 95 23.65 5.27 18.18
N GLN A 96 23.84 4.29 17.29
CA GLN A 96 24.93 4.33 16.31
C GLN A 96 24.84 5.52 15.36
N LEU A 97 23.63 5.90 14.96
CA LEU A 97 23.42 7.03 14.05
C LEU A 97 23.43 8.40 14.77
N GLY A 98 23.64 8.41 16.09
CA GLY A 98 23.74 9.61 16.91
C GLY A 98 22.40 10.26 17.24
N TYR A 99 21.31 9.50 17.26
CA TYR A 99 20.03 10.00 17.74
C TYR A 99 19.99 10.01 19.28
N GLU A 100 19.43 11.08 19.85
CA GLU A 100 19.21 11.20 21.29
C GLU A 100 18.21 10.17 21.82
N THR A 101 17.22 9.80 20.99
CA THR A 101 16.18 8.82 21.32
C THR A 101 15.97 7.84 20.17
N ALA A 102 15.39 6.67 20.48
CA ALA A 102 15.07 5.67 19.47
C ALA A 102 13.70 5.90 18.78
N GLU A 103 12.96 6.92 19.20
CA GLU A 103 11.62 7.24 18.69
C GLU A 103 11.60 7.47 17.17
N PRO A 104 12.54 8.21 16.56
CA PRO A 104 12.55 8.40 15.11
C PRO A 104 12.66 7.06 14.37
N ILE A 105 13.54 6.16 14.81
CA ILE A 105 13.71 4.84 14.18
C ILE A 105 12.46 3.99 14.37
N LEU A 106 11.85 4.02 15.56
CA LEU A 106 10.63 3.28 15.86
C LEU A 106 9.47 3.74 14.97
N ASP A 107 9.32 5.04 14.76
CA ASP A 107 8.30 5.61 13.88
C ASP A 107 8.50 5.21 12.42
N TRP A 108 9.76 5.08 11.97
CA TRP A 108 10.08 4.58 10.63
C TRP A 108 9.75 3.11 10.48
N ILE A 109 10.10 2.29 11.47
CA ILE A 109 9.76 0.86 11.50
C ILE A 109 8.24 0.65 11.55
N GLN A 110 7.50 1.53 12.22
CA GLN A 110 6.02 1.47 12.26
C GLN A 110 5.35 2.04 11.00
N GLY A 111 6.10 2.68 10.09
CA GLY A 111 5.57 3.33 8.89
C GLY A 111 4.78 4.61 9.19
N LYS A 112 4.97 5.23 10.36
CA LYS A 112 4.35 6.52 10.71
C LYS A 112 5.05 7.68 10.01
N HIS A 113 6.37 7.61 9.95
CA HIS A 113 7.23 8.58 9.30
C HIS A 113 8.17 7.89 8.31
N GLU A 114 8.68 8.67 7.36
CA GLU A 114 9.71 8.22 6.43
C GLU A 114 11.06 8.87 6.83
N PRO A 115 12.15 8.08 6.93
CA PRO A 115 13.49 8.64 7.02
C PRO A 115 13.88 9.37 5.73
N SER A 116 14.61 10.47 5.86
CA SER A 116 15.18 11.17 4.70
C SER A 116 16.22 10.31 3.96
N PHE A 117 16.49 10.62 2.69
CA PHE A 117 17.49 9.90 1.90
C PHE A 117 18.89 9.85 2.54
N PRO A 118 19.42 10.93 3.16
CA PRO A 118 20.69 10.84 3.90
C PRO A 118 20.64 9.87 5.08
N GLN A 119 19.51 9.84 5.81
CA GLN A 119 19.33 8.90 6.93
C GLN A 119 19.28 7.46 6.41
N LEU A 120 18.55 7.20 5.33
CA LEU A 120 18.49 5.87 4.69
C LEU A 120 19.87 5.36 4.26
N ARG A 121 20.72 6.25 3.71
CA ARG A 121 22.10 5.88 3.34
C ARG A 121 22.93 5.49 4.57
N LYS A 122 22.85 6.25 5.66
CA LYS A 122 23.54 5.90 6.92
C LYS A 122 23.05 4.57 7.50
N ILE A 123 21.74 4.30 7.42
CA ILE A 123 21.17 3.01 7.85
C ILE A 123 21.70 1.88 6.97
N ALA A 124 21.71 2.06 5.65
CA ALA A 124 22.21 1.05 4.72
C ALA A 124 23.69 0.70 5.00
N GLU A 125 24.51 1.73 5.24
CA GLU A 125 25.92 1.58 5.62
C GLU A 125 26.08 0.81 6.92
N TYR A 126 25.32 1.18 7.96
CA TYR A 126 25.39 0.50 9.26
C TYR A 126 24.96 -0.97 9.18
N LEU A 127 23.84 -1.23 8.49
CA LEU A 127 23.28 -2.58 8.31
C LEU A 127 23.99 -3.38 7.22
N LYS A 128 24.99 -2.80 6.53
CA LYS A 128 25.74 -3.44 5.43
C LYS A 128 24.82 -4.03 4.35
N VAL A 129 23.78 -3.29 3.97
CA VAL A 129 22.82 -3.65 2.90
C VAL A 129 22.99 -2.75 1.69
N ASN A 130 22.53 -3.22 0.53
CA ASN A 130 22.54 -2.45 -0.70
C ASN A 130 21.69 -1.16 -0.55
N PRO A 131 22.30 0.04 -0.73
CA PRO A 131 21.58 1.30 -0.58
C PRO A 131 20.51 1.49 -1.67
N SER A 132 20.73 1.04 -2.91
CA SER A 132 19.71 1.14 -3.95
C SER A 132 18.47 0.33 -3.60
N TRP A 133 18.68 -0.85 -3.02
CA TRP A 133 17.59 -1.69 -2.53
C TRP A 133 16.86 -1.04 -1.35
N LEU A 134 17.56 -0.44 -0.38
CA LEU A 134 16.91 0.18 0.77
C LEU A 134 16.25 1.52 0.46
N LEU A 135 16.76 2.30 -0.50
CA LEU A 135 16.19 3.61 -0.86
C LEU A 135 15.03 3.49 -1.86
N HIS A 136 15.20 2.63 -2.86
CA HIS A 136 14.35 2.59 -4.06
C HIS A 136 13.65 1.24 -4.28
N GLY A 137 14.16 0.17 -3.68
CA GLY A 137 13.65 -1.19 -3.88
C GLY A 137 14.34 -1.91 -5.04
N ASP A 138 15.46 -1.36 -5.53
CA ASP A 138 16.18 -1.86 -6.69
C ASP A 138 17.23 -2.92 -6.30
N GLY A 139 17.24 -4.05 -7.00
CA GLY A 139 18.23 -5.12 -6.79
C GLY A 139 17.93 -6.01 -5.59
N GLU A 140 18.98 -6.59 -5.00
CA GLU A 140 18.89 -7.49 -3.85
C GLU A 140 19.36 -6.79 -2.56
N ILE A 141 18.98 -7.35 -1.41
CA ILE A 141 19.27 -6.79 -0.07
C ILE A 141 20.76 -6.79 0.27
N GLY A 142 21.48 -7.83 -0.13
CA GLY A 142 22.94 -7.93 0.00
C GLY A 142 23.64 -7.13 -1.09
N SER A 143 24.85 -6.67 -0.79
CA SER A 143 25.81 -6.10 -1.76
C SER A 143 26.45 -7.18 -2.62
#